data_AF-A0AAV9TKG9-F1
#
_entry.id   AF-A0AAV9TKG9-F1
#
_cell.length_a   1.000
_cell.length_b   1.000
_cell.length_c   1.000
_cell.angle_alpha   90.00
_cell.angle_beta   90.00
_cell.angle_gamma   90.00
#
_symmetry.space_group_name_H-M   'P 1'
#
loop_
_entity.id
_entity.type
_entity.pdbx_description
1 polymer ?
#
loop_
_entity_poly.entity_id
_entity_poly.type
_entity_poly.pdbx_seq_one_letter_code
_entity_poly.pdbx_strand_id
1 'polypeptide(L)'
;MLSFRRKGLVPHRAFIISLDVAGKKTAMYRFMQGAKEVERVPPNYLTGQLIETFRFKNGSTYELMSFGGCNGFRTPWGSSRPQKADFVIFLIDVFDQDRLVEAVEELSRSMSFIRNETECCDMWILLNKQDLVPDARREQYVEKARRYLASVDAQWAGDWTVRIVDTPGLSARTSDGMQAVVDEIAEFLKDRCATGPPHHAVEKPQVSRDYVPPDLKLLEAQILEANEAAPSSDAFWRSIMDCKIESWDHYNHLRAGYFVMLDAAGAGKGMMACSEGFVLLLNRLREADSKKFPKSPHRTMTIFWLVQLRLAGVGYQVKRRLSCLPSRDDFGQVLLESPSLMDVSLWNQFYSKDLLFSPRAREEWCLPDLQNFPPGKVTGTGRES
;
A
#
# COMPACT_ATOMS: atom_id res chain seq x y z
N MET A 1 17.15 5.91 35.67
CA MET A 1 15.88 5.86 34.92
C MET A 1 15.98 4.75 33.89
N LEU A 2 15.20 3.68 34.06
CA LEU A 2 15.26 2.45 33.27
C LEU A 2 14.79 2.70 31.83
N SER A 3 15.72 2.57 30.88
CA SER A 3 15.47 2.56 29.43
C SER A 3 14.86 1.22 29.01
N PHE A 4 13.55 1.19 28.75
CA PHE A 4 12.90 0.10 28.04
C PHE A 4 12.96 0.33 26.52
N ARG A 5 14.15 0.14 25.92
CA ARG A 5 14.27 -0.17 24.48
C ARG A 5 13.95 -1.65 24.30
N ARG A 6 12.68 -2.00 24.08
CA ARG A 6 12.28 -3.38 23.74
C ARG A 6 12.46 -3.66 22.24
N LYS A 7 12.82 -4.90 21.96
CA LYS A 7 13.21 -5.53 20.68
C LYS A 7 12.32 -5.11 19.50
N GLY A 8 12.94 -4.79 18.35
CA GLY A 8 12.26 -4.61 17.07
C GLY A 8 11.77 -5.96 16.53
N LEU A 9 10.46 -6.19 16.62
CA LEU A 9 9.76 -7.28 15.95
C LEU A 9 9.36 -6.79 14.55
N VAL A 10 9.67 -7.56 13.51
CA VAL A 10 9.06 -7.35 12.18
C VAL A 10 7.55 -7.58 12.34
N PRO A 11 6.70 -6.67 11.88
CA PRO A 11 5.26 -6.85 12.03
C PRO A 11 4.79 -8.04 11.19
N HIS A 12 3.95 -8.86 11.80
CA HIS A 12 3.12 -9.85 11.13
C HIS A 12 2.20 -9.15 10.12
N ARG A 13 1.77 -9.84 9.06
CA ARG A 13 0.97 -9.20 7.99
C ARG A 13 -0.35 -9.93 7.82
N ALA A 14 -1.42 -9.15 7.72
CA ALA A 14 -2.76 -9.66 7.47
C ALA A 14 -3.42 -8.87 6.36
N PHE A 15 -4.26 -9.53 5.57
CA PHE A 15 -4.97 -8.89 4.48
C PHE A 15 -6.46 -8.79 4.77
N ILE A 16 -7.09 -7.66 4.41
CA ILE A 16 -8.54 -7.49 4.45
C ILE A 16 -9.06 -7.22 3.04
N ILE A 17 -9.97 -8.06 2.56
CA ILE A 17 -10.43 -8.11 1.16
C ILE A 17 -11.94 -8.28 1.12
N SER A 18 -12.56 -7.86 0.02
CA SER A 18 -13.99 -8.05 -0.29
C SER A 18 -14.37 -7.37 -1.60
N LEU A 19 -15.56 -7.71 -2.08
CA LEU A 19 -16.32 -6.94 -3.07
C LEU A 19 -16.56 -5.48 -2.60
N ASP A 20 -16.84 -4.58 -3.52
CA ASP A 20 -17.08 -3.17 -3.23
C ASP A 20 -18.21 -2.97 -2.21
N VAL A 21 -18.05 -1.95 -1.35
CA VAL A 21 -19.06 -1.54 -0.35
C VAL A 21 -19.32 -2.56 0.78
N ALA A 22 -18.63 -3.69 0.87
CA ALA A 22 -18.86 -4.70 1.93
C ALA A 22 -18.46 -4.27 3.38
N GLY A 23 -17.81 -3.12 3.56
CA GLY A 23 -17.54 -2.54 4.88
C GLY A 23 -16.10 -2.69 5.42
N LYS A 24 -15.10 -2.98 4.56
CA LYS A 24 -13.68 -3.16 4.94
C LYS A 24 -13.12 -2.07 5.84
N LYS A 25 -13.27 -0.80 5.45
CA LYS A 25 -12.73 0.34 6.20
C LYS A 25 -13.31 0.38 7.61
N THR A 26 -14.63 0.20 7.72
CA THR A 26 -15.33 0.17 8.99
C THR A 26 -14.86 -1.00 9.86
N ALA A 27 -14.73 -2.21 9.29
CA ALA A 27 -14.25 -3.38 10.02
C ALA A 27 -12.83 -3.19 10.52
N MET A 28 -11.93 -2.66 9.69
CA MET A 28 -10.55 -2.35 10.07
C MET A 28 -10.47 -1.40 11.27
N TYR A 29 -11.28 -0.34 11.31
CA TYR A 29 -11.35 0.53 12.48
C TYR A 29 -11.82 -0.19 13.74
N ARG A 30 -12.71 -1.18 13.64
CA ARG A 30 -13.15 -1.99 14.80
C ARG A 30 -12.07 -2.96 15.27
N PHE A 31 -11.35 -3.61 14.36
CA PHE A 31 -10.18 -4.41 14.71
C PHE A 31 -9.14 -3.59 15.49
N MET A 32 -8.95 -2.32 15.11
CA MET A 32 -8.08 -1.40 15.85
C MET A 32 -8.62 -1.05 17.25
N GLN A 33 -9.94 -0.87 17.41
CA GLN A 33 -10.55 -0.50 18.71
C GLN A 33 -10.62 -1.67 19.71
N GLY A 34 -10.66 -2.92 19.25
CA GLY A 34 -10.66 -4.11 20.11
C GLY A 34 -9.29 -4.49 20.70
N ALA A 35 -8.20 -3.87 20.24
CA ALA A 35 -6.85 -4.03 20.78
C ALA A 35 -6.67 -3.20 22.08
N LYS A 36 -6.04 -3.75 23.14
CA LYS A 36 -5.86 -2.98 24.42
C LYS A 36 -4.94 -1.77 24.24
N GLU A 37 -4.00 -1.80 23.29
CA GLU A 37 -3.05 -0.72 23.05
C GLU A 37 -2.97 -0.44 21.55
N VAL A 38 -3.36 0.78 21.14
CA VAL A 38 -3.29 1.22 19.75
C VAL A 38 -2.13 2.19 19.62
N GLU A 39 -0.99 1.73 19.10
CA GLU A 39 0.02 2.64 18.55
C GLU A 39 -0.42 3.04 17.14
N ARG A 40 -0.92 4.27 16.97
CA ARG A 40 -1.39 4.77 15.67
C ARG A 40 -0.20 5.06 14.76
N VAL A 41 0.19 4.11 13.93
CA VAL A 41 1.01 4.40 12.73
C VAL A 41 0.05 4.91 11.66
N PRO A 42 0.16 6.16 11.18
CA PRO A 42 -0.85 6.69 10.29
C PRO A 42 -0.75 6.04 8.89
N PRO A 43 -1.84 6.06 8.10
CA PRO A 43 -1.98 5.12 6.99
C PRO A 43 -1.07 5.51 5.82
N ASN A 44 -0.46 4.50 5.19
CA ASN A 44 0.37 4.70 4.01
C ASN A 44 -0.52 4.79 2.74
N TYR A 45 -0.98 5.99 2.41
CA TYR A 45 -1.96 6.26 1.33
C TYR A 45 -1.41 6.15 -0.11
N LEU A 46 -0.24 5.55 -0.33
CA LEU A 46 0.50 5.72 -1.59
C LEU A 46 0.03 4.89 -2.78
N THR A 47 -0.73 3.81 -2.56
CA THR A 47 -1.16 2.90 -3.65
C THR A 47 -2.65 2.74 -3.81
N GLY A 48 -3.44 3.52 -3.07
CA GLY A 48 -4.90 3.34 -2.99
C GLY A 48 -5.31 2.14 -2.12
N GLN A 49 -4.34 1.42 -1.57
CA GLN A 49 -4.53 0.41 -0.52
C GLN A 49 -4.41 1.10 0.84
N LEU A 50 -5.32 0.79 1.75
CA LEU A 50 -5.25 1.29 3.12
C LEU A 50 -4.41 0.30 3.93
N ILE A 51 -3.23 0.74 4.38
CA ILE A 51 -2.34 -0.04 5.25
C ILE A 51 -2.41 0.57 6.64
N GLU A 52 -2.85 -0.20 7.62
CA GLU A 52 -2.93 0.18 9.04
C GLU A 52 -2.09 -0.77 9.87
N THR A 53 -1.17 -0.25 10.70
CA THR A 53 -0.40 -1.06 11.64
C THR A 53 -1.03 -0.99 13.03
N PHE A 54 -1.22 -2.12 13.68
CA PHE A 54 -1.81 -2.24 15.01
C PHE A 54 -1.03 -3.24 15.88
N ARG A 55 -1.03 -3.06 17.20
CA ARG A 55 -0.33 -3.95 18.14
C ARG A 55 -1.33 -4.65 19.05
N PHE A 56 -1.24 -5.97 19.16
CA PHE A 56 -2.04 -6.75 20.09
C PHE A 56 -1.47 -6.70 21.52
N LYS A 57 -2.33 -7.07 22.47
CA LYS A 57 -2.06 -7.21 23.92
C LYS A 57 -0.85 -8.06 24.27
N ASN A 58 -0.57 -9.06 23.45
CA ASN A 58 0.54 -9.99 23.61
C ASN A 58 1.88 -9.41 23.13
N GLY A 59 1.91 -8.16 22.64
CA GLY A 59 3.11 -7.50 22.12
C GLY A 59 3.35 -7.70 20.63
N SER A 60 2.56 -8.54 19.96
CA SER A 60 2.68 -8.78 18.52
C SER A 60 2.16 -7.60 17.71
N THR A 61 2.94 -7.12 16.74
CA THR A 61 2.55 -6.02 15.84
C THR A 61 2.10 -6.61 14.52
N TYR A 62 0.95 -6.16 14.00
CA TYR A 62 0.38 -6.59 12.74
C TYR A 62 0.16 -5.41 11.80
N GLU A 63 0.41 -5.60 10.52
CA GLU A 63 0.00 -4.70 9.44
C GLU A 63 -1.24 -5.29 8.76
N LEU A 64 -2.40 -4.63 8.91
CA LEU A 64 -3.60 -4.96 8.14
C LEU A 64 -3.61 -4.14 6.86
N MET A 65 -3.56 -4.84 5.72
CA MET A 65 -3.52 -4.23 4.41
C MET A 65 -4.84 -4.49 3.67
N SER A 66 -5.51 -3.43 3.23
CA SER A 66 -6.80 -3.50 2.53
C SER A 66 -6.62 -3.57 1.01
N PHE A 67 -7.20 -4.60 0.38
CA PHE A 67 -7.16 -4.82 -1.07
C PHE A 67 -8.57 -4.92 -1.71
N GLY A 68 -8.70 -4.56 -3.00
CA GLY A 68 -9.92 -4.71 -3.83
C GLY A 68 -11.08 -3.72 -3.56
N GLY A 69 -12.20 -3.88 -4.27
CA GLY A 69 -13.48 -3.20 -3.97
C GLY A 69 -13.76 -1.83 -4.63
N CYS A 70 -13.14 -1.53 -5.78
CA CYS A 70 -13.53 -0.43 -6.65
C CYS A 70 -13.46 -0.89 -8.11
N ASN A 71 -14.38 -0.41 -8.96
CA ASN A 71 -14.61 -0.77 -10.37
C ASN A 71 -13.44 -0.55 -11.36
N GLY A 72 -12.19 -0.55 -10.90
CA GLY A 72 -10.99 -0.53 -11.74
C GLY A 72 -9.82 -1.38 -11.20
N PHE A 73 -10.01 -2.10 -10.08
CA PHE A 73 -8.97 -2.87 -9.39
C PHE A 73 -9.44 -4.30 -9.08
N ARG A 74 -10.04 -4.98 -10.07
CA ARG A 74 -10.45 -6.41 -9.97
C ARG A 74 -9.27 -7.39 -9.98
N THR A 75 -8.06 -6.89 -10.19
CA THR A 75 -6.84 -7.55 -9.71
C THR A 75 -6.49 -6.86 -8.40
N PRO A 76 -6.75 -7.46 -7.22
CA PRO A 76 -6.57 -6.74 -5.95
C PRO A 76 -5.12 -6.28 -5.70
N TRP A 77 -4.17 -6.74 -6.54
CA TRP A 77 -2.74 -6.79 -6.24
C TRP A 77 -1.84 -6.08 -7.25
N GLY A 78 -2.34 -5.62 -8.41
CA GLY A 78 -1.48 -5.08 -9.47
C GLY A 78 -0.29 -6.00 -9.81
N SER A 79 0.81 -5.45 -10.33
CA SER A 79 2.08 -6.16 -10.59
C SER A 79 2.95 -6.33 -9.33
N SER A 80 2.40 -6.12 -8.14
CA SER A 80 3.08 -6.43 -6.88
C SER A 80 2.56 -7.77 -6.38
N ARG A 81 3.37 -8.82 -6.47
CA ARG A 81 3.06 -10.06 -5.76
C ARG A 81 2.85 -9.74 -4.28
N PRO A 82 1.77 -10.20 -3.65
CA PRO A 82 1.54 -9.96 -2.23
C PRO A 82 2.72 -10.49 -1.42
N GLN A 83 3.04 -9.76 -0.35
CA GLN A 83 4.03 -10.21 0.62
C GLN A 83 3.42 -11.35 1.46
N LYS A 84 4.26 -12.16 2.11
CA LYS A 84 3.80 -13.25 2.98
C LYS A 84 2.73 -12.72 3.95
N ALA A 85 1.57 -13.35 3.96
CA ALA A 85 0.46 -13.04 4.85
C ALA A 85 0.29 -14.18 5.84
N ASP A 86 0.11 -13.84 7.11
CA ASP A 86 -0.13 -14.82 8.16
C ASP A 86 -1.59 -15.27 8.18
N PHE A 87 -2.51 -14.37 7.82
CA PHE A 87 -3.91 -14.67 7.60
C PHE A 87 -4.64 -13.65 6.72
N VAL A 88 -5.83 -14.02 6.26
CA VAL A 88 -6.72 -13.19 5.45
C VAL A 88 -8.08 -13.02 6.13
N ILE A 89 -8.66 -11.83 6.03
CA ILE A 89 -10.05 -11.53 6.39
C ILE A 89 -10.80 -11.17 5.10
N PHE A 90 -11.84 -11.91 4.77
CA PHE A 90 -12.74 -11.62 3.66
C PHE A 90 -14.11 -11.19 4.19
N LEU A 91 -14.66 -10.08 3.68
CA LEU A 91 -15.98 -9.61 4.07
C LEU A 91 -17.02 -9.89 2.98
N ILE A 92 -18.15 -10.46 3.39
CA ILE A 92 -19.35 -10.61 2.56
C ILE A 92 -20.43 -9.69 3.11
N ASP A 93 -21.03 -8.90 2.23
CA ASP A 93 -22.23 -8.12 2.54
C ASP A 93 -23.44 -9.04 2.49
N VAL A 94 -23.98 -9.45 3.65
CA VAL A 94 -25.19 -10.30 3.65
C VAL A 94 -26.46 -9.51 3.34
N PHE A 95 -26.45 -8.20 3.41
CA PHE A 95 -27.63 -7.41 3.05
C PHE A 95 -27.83 -7.38 1.53
N ASP A 96 -26.73 -7.41 0.77
CA ASP A 96 -26.71 -7.40 -0.69
C ASP A 96 -26.93 -8.81 -1.28
N GLN A 97 -28.18 -9.25 -1.26
CA GLN A 97 -28.58 -10.60 -1.67
C GLN A 97 -28.40 -10.89 -3.17
N ASP A 98 -28.30 -9.85 -4.00
CA ASP A 98 -28.18 -9.93 -5.45
C ASP A 98 -26.73 -10.17 -5.88
N ARG A 99 -25.77 -9.60 -5.15
CA ARG A 99 -24.33 -9.71 -5.45
C ARG A 99 -23.60 -10.79 -4.64
N LEU A 100 -24.32 -11.63 -3.89
CA LEU A 100 -23.71 -12.74 -3.14
C LEU A 100 -22.90 -13.70 -4.04
N VAL A 101 -23.40 -14.00 -5.23
CA VAL A 101 -22.68 -14.88 -6.19
C VAL A 101 -21.38 -14.21 -6.63
N GLU A 102 -21.43 -12.92 -7.01
CA GLU A 102 -20.24 -12.16 -7.40
C GLU A 102 -19.21 -12.08 -6.27
N ALA A 103 -19.66 -11.89 -5.02
CA ALA A 103 -18.79 -11.84 -3.86
C ALA A 103 -18.06 -13.17 -3.60
N VAL A 104 -18.75 -14.29 -3.82
CA VAL A 104 -18.21 -15.64 -3.63
C VAL A 104 -17.27 -16.03 -4.78
N GLU A 105 -17.57 -15.62 -6.01
CA GLU A 105 -16.62 -15.76 -7.12
C GLU A 105 -15.34 -14.96 -6.88
N GLU A 106 -15.46 -13.74 -6.34
CA GLU A 106 -14.30 -12.90 -6.01
C GLU A 106 -13.49 -13.50 -4.86
N LEU A 107 -14.13 -14.14 -3.89
CA LEU A 107 -13.48 -14.94 -2.86
C LEU A 107 -12.64 -16.06 -3.48
N SER A 108 -13.22 -16.89 -4.37
CA SER A 108 -12.49 -17.99 -5.02
C SER A 108 -11.29 -17.49 -5.85
N ARG A 109 -11.44 -16.38 -6.58
CA ARG A 109 -10.32 -15.75 -7.31
C ARG A 109 -9.22 -15.28 -6.36
N SER A 110 -9.62 -14.64 -5.26
CA SER A 110 -8.69 -14.13 -4.24
C SER A 110 -7.94 -15.27 -3.54
N MET A 111 -8.63 -16.36 -3.17
CA MET A 111 -8.03 -17.54 -2.54
C MET A 111 -6.95 -18.17 -3.41
N SER A 112 -7.24 -18.43 -4.69
CA SER A 112 -6.26 -18.99 -5.63
C SER A 112 -4.99 -18.14 -5.69
N PHE A 113 -5.17 -16.82 -5.85
CA PHE A 113 -4.07 -15.89 -6.00
C PHE A 113 -3.23 -15.76 -4.71
N ILE A 114 -3.88 -15.58 -3.56
CA ILE A 114 -3.17 -15.39 -2.29
C ILE A 114 -2.40 -16.66 -1.91
N ARG A 115 -2.99 -17.84 -2.13
CA ARG A 115 -2.33 -19.12 -1.86
C ARG A 115 -1.03 -19.25 -2.65
N ASN A 116 -1.10 -18.98 -3.95
CA ASN A 116 0.04 -19.10 -4.85
C ASN A 116 1.15 -18.09 -4.56
N GLU A 117 0.80 -16.89 -4.08
CA GLU A 117 1.76 -15.80 -3.95
C GLU A 117 2.27 -15.56 -2.52
N THR A 118 1.53 -16.00 -1.50
CA THR A 118 1.89 -15.73 -0.09
C THR A 118 2.09 -16.98 0.76
N GLU A 119 1.76 -18.16 0.23
CA GLU A 119 1.67 -19.42 0.97
C GLU A 119 0.68 -19.39 2.15
N CYS A 120 -0.11 -18.32 2.29
CA CYS A 120 -1.12 -18.20 3.34
C CYS A 120 -2.18 -19.30 3.17
N CYS A 121 -2.60 -19.86 4.31
CA CYS A 121 -3.59 -20.93 4.36
C CYS A 121 -4.74 -20.62 5.32
N ASP A 122 -4.74 -19.50 6.03
CA ASP A 122 -5.74 -19.21 7.07
C ASP A 122 -6.61 -18.03 6.67
N MET A 123 -7.93 -18.23 6.76
CA MET A 123 -8.90 -17.23 6.34
C MET A 123 -10.11 -17.14 7.27
N TRP A 124 -10.48 -15.91 7.62
CA TRP A 124 -11.76 -15.58 8.24
C TRP A 124 -12.70 -14.97 7.22
N ILE A 125 -13.90 -15.52 7.09
CA ILE A 125 -14.97 -14.97 6.24
C ILE A 125 -16.03 -14.37 7.14
N LEU A 126 -16.14 -13.04 7.15
CA LEU A 126 -17.11 -12.31 7.97
C LEU A 126 -18.38 -12.05 7.15
N LEU A 127 -19.50 -12.61 7.62
CA LEU A 127 -20.83 -12.35 7.08
C LEU A 127 -21.39 -11.05 7.68
N ASN A 128 -20.92 -9.93 7.13
CA ASN A 128 -21.09 -8.58 7.66
C ASN A 128 -22.43 -7.94 7.25
N LYS A 129 -22.81 -6.87 7.96
CA LYS A 129 -24.04 -6.08 7.76
C LYS A 129 -25.34 -6.79 8.13
N GLN A 130 -25.30 -7.72 9.08
CA GLN A 130 -26.50 -8.38 9.59
C GLN A 130 -27.45 -7.43 10.33
N ASP A 131 -26.96 -6.25 10.73
CA ASP A 131 -27.73 -5.16 11.35
C ASP A 131 -28.69 -4.46 10.38
N LEU A 132 -28.46 -4.58 9.08
CA LEU A 132 -29.38 -4.07 8.06
C LEU A 132 -30.51 -5.05 7.73
N VAL A 133 -30.36 -6.31 8.13
CA VAL A 133 -31.37 -7.35 7.92
C VAL A 133 -32.34 -7.37 9.11
N PRO A 134 -33.66 -7.34 8.87
CA PRO A 134 -34.64 -7.51 9.94
C PRO A 134 -34.41 -8.81 10.72
N ASP A 135 -34.52 -8.77 12.06
CA ASP A 135 -34.22 -9.91 12.94
C ASP A 135 -34.87 -11.22 12.47
N ALA A 136 -36.14 -11.18 12.09
CA ALA A 136 -36.92 -12.33 11.64
C ALA A 136 -36.42 -12.98 10.34
N ARG A 137 -35.60 -12.28 9.54
CA ARG A 137 -35.07 -12.75 8.25
C ARG A 137 -33.55 -12.95 8.27
N ARG A 138 -32.87 -12.61 9.37
CA ARG A 138 -31.41 -12.65 9.46
C ARG A 138 -30.85 -14.04 9.15
N GLU A 139 -31.43 -15.07 9.76
CA GLU A 139 -30.98 -16.45 9.52
C GLU A 139 -31.15 -16.85 8.04
N GLN A 140 -32.24 -16.46 7.40
CA GLN A 140 -32.47 -16.76 5.98
C GLN A 140 -31.38 -16.14 5.07
N TYR A 141 -30.98 -14.90 5.35
CA TYR A 141 -29.98 -14.17 4.57
C TYR A 141 -28.58 -14.77 4.77
N VAL A 142 -28.23 -15.06 6.03
CA VAL A 142 -26.96 -15.70 6.42
C VAL A 142 -26.87 -17.11 5.82
N GLU A 143 -27.94 -17.90 5.93
CA GLU A 143 -28.01 -19.26 5.40
C GLU A 143 -27.84 -19.31 3.88
N LYS A 144 -28.38 -18.32 3.14
CA LYS A 144 -28.13 -18.21 1.70
C LYS A 144 -26.65 -17.99 1.39
N ALA A 145 -25.96 -17.14 2.16
CA ALA A 145 -24.52 -16.94 2.02
C ALA A 145 -23.72 -18.20 2.36
N ARG A 146 -24.09 -18.93 3.43
CA ARG A 146 -23.46 -20.21 3.80
C ARG A 146 -23.54 -21.24 2.68
N ARG A 147 -24.70 -21.35 2.00
CA ARG A 147 -24.85 -22.29 0.87
C ARG A 147 -23.90 -22.00 -0.28
N TYR A 148 -23.70 -20.73 -0.62
CA TYR A 148 -22.71 -20.37 -1.64
C TYR A 148 -21.29 -20.64 -1.15
N LEU A 149 -20.97 -20.37 0.11
CA LEU A 149 -19.65 -20.66 0.68
C LEU A 149 -19.33 -22.16 0.73
N ALA A 150 -20.31 -23.02 0.98
CA ALA A 150 -20.13 -24.49 0.95
C ALA A 150 -19.64 -24.98 -0.42
N SER A 151 -20.04 -24.31 -1.51
CA SER A 151 -19.55 -24.64 -2.86
C SER A 151 -18.06 -24.28 -3.05
N VAL A 152 -17.58 -23.25 -2.37
CA VAL A 152 -16.16 -22.84 -2.39
C VAL A 152 -15.32 -23.72 -1.47
N ASP A 153 -15.84 -24.09 -0.31
CA ASP A 153 -15.14 -24.98 0.64
C ASP A 153 -14.82 -26.34 -0.01
N ALA A 154 -15.78 -26.91 -0.76
CA ALA A 154 -15.56 -28.12 -1.53
C ALA A 154 -14.49 -27.97 -2.64
N GLN A 155 -14.38 -26.77 -3.23
CA GLN A 155 -13.39 -26.48 -4.28
C GLN A 155 -11.96 -26.43 -3.74
N TRP A 156 -11.77 -26.01 -2.48
CA TRP A 156 -10.45 -25.74 -1.87
C TRP A 156 -10.14 -26.64 -0.66
N ALA A 157 -10.87 -27.75 -0.52
CA ALA A 157 -10.74 -28.68 0.59
C ALA A 157 -9.29 -29.21 0.69
N GLY A 158 -8.61 -28.89 1.80
CA GLY A 158 -7.22 -29.28 2.07
C GLY A 158 -6.17 -28.19 1.79
N ASP A 159 -6.53 -27.12 1.08
CA ASP A 159 -5.63 -25.98 0.84
C ASP A 159 -5.80 -24.85 1.85
N TRP A 160 -7.02 -24.63 2.34
CA TRP A 160 -7.31 -23.53 3.26
C TRP A 160 -7.92 -24.01 4.58
N THR A 161 -7.52 -23.38 5.67
CA THR A 161 -8.20 -23.38 6.97
C THR A 161 -9.14 -22.18 6.99
N VAL A 162 -10.41 -22.42 6.64
CA VAL A 162 -11.44 -21.37 6.57
C VAL A 162 -12.29 -21.36 7.83
N ARG A 163 -12.53 -20.16 8.36
CA ARG A 163 -13.42 -19.92 9.51
C ARG A 163 -14.50 -18.94 9.09
N ILE A 164 -15.75 -19.40 9.05
CA ILE A 164 -16.90 -18.55 8.75
C ILE A 164 -17.38 -17.92 10.05
N VAL A 165 -17.39 -16.59 10.10
CA VAL A 165 -17.92 -15.81 11.22
C VAL A 165 -19.28 -15.28 10.81
N ASP A 166 -20.31 -15.82 11.45
CA ASP A 166 -21.71 -15.53 11.15
C ASP A 166 -22.55 -15.26 12.39
N THR A 167 -21.90 -14.94 13.52
CA THR A 167 -22.52 -14.59 14.79
C THR A 167 -23.75 -13.70 14.60
N PRO A 168 -24.92 -14.05 15.17
CA PRO A 168 -26.14 -13.29 14.96
C PRO A 168 -25.97 -11.80 15.27
N GLY A 169 -26.24 -10.95 14.27
CA GLY A 169 -26.13 -9.50 14.39
C GLY A 169 -24.74 -8.96 14.03
N LEU A 170 -23.81 -9.79 13.53
CA LEU A 170 -22.45 -9.36 13.16
C LEU A 170 -22.48 -8.09 12.29
N SER A 171 -21.84 -7.04 12.80
CA SER A 171 -21.76 -5.76 12.11
C SER A 171 -20.51 -4.98 12.49
N ALA A 172 -19.71 -4.67 11.47
CA ALA A 172 -18.64 -3.70 11.62
C ALA A 172 -19.15 -2.30 12.03
N ARG A 173 -20.39 -1.95 11.66
CA ARG A 173 -20.97 -0.63 11.94
C ARG A 173 -21.29 -0.47 13.43
N THR A 174 -22.03 -1.41 14.01
CA THR A 174 -22.40 -1.38 15.43
C THR A 174 -21.32 -1.95 16.36
N SER A 175 -20.35 -2.68 15.80
CA SER A 175 -19.33 -3.48 16.49
C SER A 175 -19.84 -4.79 17.08
N ASP A 176 -21.11 -5.13 16.88
CA ASP A 176 -21.69 -6.39 17.35
C ASP A 176 -20.96 -7.58 16.73
N GLY A 177 -20.56 -8.53 17.56
CA GLY A 177 -19.79 -9.72 17.16
C GLY A 177 -18.31 -9.47 16.83
N MET A 178 -17.88 -8.23 16.57
CA MET A 178 -16.50 -7.93 16.12
C MET A 178 -15.43 -8.24 17.19
N GLN A 179 -15.74 -8.03 18.47
CA GLN A 179 -14.77 -8.32 19.55
C GLN A 179 -14.47 -9.82 19.65
N ALA A 180 -15.46 -10.68 19.45
CA ALA A 180 -15.26 -12.12 19.45
C ALA A 180 -14.31 -12.55 18.32
N VAL A 181 -14.44 -11.93 17.13
CA VAL A 181 -13.52 -12.17 16.00
C VAL A 181 -12.09 -11.73 16.35
N VAL A 182 -11.94 -10.55 16.96
CA VAL A 182 -10.63 -10.04 17.41
C VAL A 182 -9.99 -11.01 18.40
N ASP A 183 -10.76 -11.50 19.37
CA ASP A 183 -10.27 -12.40 20.42
C ASP A 183 -9.92 -13.79 19.85
N GLU A 184 -10.72 -14.31 18.91
CA GLU A 184 -10.46 -15.56 18.21
C GLU A 184 -9.18 -15.50 17.38
N ILE A 185 -9.02 -14.43 16.57
CA ILE A 185 -7.79 -14.19 15.81
C ILE A 185 -6.62 -14.05 16.78
N ALA A 186 -6.76 -13.29 17.86
CA ALA A 186 -5.70 -13.13 18.84
C ALA A 186 -5.29 -14.47 19.51
N GLU A 187 -6.24 -15.37 19.76
CA GLU A 187 -5.97 -16.71 20.29
C GLU A 187 -5.26 -17.59 19.27
N PHE A 188 -5.77 -17.64 18.03
CA PHE A 188 -5.13 -18.36 16.93
C PHE A 188 -3.65 -17.95 16.74
N LEU A 189 -3.37 -16.66 16.91
CA LEU A 189 -2.03 -16.13 16.78
C LEU A 189 -1.11 -16.46 17.97
N LYS A 190 -1.65 -16.78 19.16
CA LYS A 190 -0.83 -17.23 20.30
C LYS A 190 -0.18 -18.60 20.03
N ASP A 191 -0.93 -19.52 19.43
CA ASP A 191 -0.47 -20.90 19.17
C ASP A 191 0.67 -20.95 18.15
N ARG A 192 0.67 -20.03 17.17
CA ARG A 192 1.76 -19.90 16.18
C ARG A 192 3.01 -19.19 16.70
N CYS A 193 2.90 -18.40 17.78
CA CYS A 193 4.09 -17.90 18.49
C CYS A 193 4.78 -19.01 19.31
N ALA A 194 4.09 -20.11 19.64
CA ALA A 194 4.63 -21.24 20.39
C ALA A 194 5.26 -22.33 19.51
N THR A 195 4.81 -22.46 18.26
CA THR A 195 5.34 -23.40 17.25
C THR A 195 5.94 -22.63 16.07
N GLY A 196 7.05 -21.92 16.33
CA GLY A 196 7.69 -21.11 15.29
C GLY A 196 8.19 -21.95 14.10
N PRO A 197 8.19 -21.40 12.87
CA PRO A 197 9.14 -21.86 11.84
C PRO A 197 10.57 -21.74 12.40
N PRO A 198 11.57 -22.47 11.85
CA PRO A 198 12.94 -22.35 12.32
C PRO A 198 13.29 -20.87 12.36
N HIS A 199 13.78 -20.43 13.52
CA HIS A 199 14.41 -19.14 13.68
C HIS A 199 15.60 -19.09 12.72
N HIS A 200 15.37 -18.78 11.45
CA HIS A 200 16.34 -17.98 10.73
C HIS A 200 16.35 -16.67 11.49
N ALA A 201 17.40 -16.50 12.30
CA ALA A 201 17.85 -15.20 12.69
C ALA A 201 18.10 -14.43 11.38
N VAL A 202 17.05 -13.82 10.84
CA VAL A 202 17.21 -12.76 9.87
C VAL A 202 17.87 -11.67 10.67
N GLU A 203 19.19 -11.54 10.49
CA GLU A 203 19.92 -10.37 10.94
C GLU A 203 19.09 -9.15 10.57
N LYS A 204 18.94 -8.22 11.51
CA LYS A 204 18.18 -6.99 11.30
C LYS A 204 18.46 -6.46 9.89
N PRO A 205 17.46 -6.10 9.07
CA PRO A 205 17.72 -5.12 8.03
C PRO A 205 18.08 -3.85 8.80
N GLN A 206 19.37 -3.65 9.01
CA GLN A 206 19.89 -2.45 9.61
C GLN A 206 19.57 -1.35 8.60
N VAL A 207 18.99 -0.22 9.06
CA VAL A 207 19.22 1.05 8.36
C VAL A 207 20.71 1.04 8.07
N SER A 208 21.09 1.13 6.78
CA SER A 208 22.51 1.03 6.42
C SER A 208 23.24 1.98 7.36
N ARG A 209 24.03 1.42 8.29
CA ARG A 209 24.71 2.21 9.33
C ARG A 209 25.64 3.26 8.70
N ASP A 210 25.89 3.11 7.41
CA ASP A 210 26.73 3.91 6.55
C ASP A 210 25.96 5.03 5.84
N TYR A 211 24.62 5.05 5.85
CA TYR A 211 23.85 6.11 5.22
C TYR A 211 23.86 7.36 6.09
N VAL A 212 24.55 8.38 5.61
CA VAL A 212 24.58 9.72 6.19
C VAL A 212 23.81 10.65 5.25
N PRO A 213 22.67 11.23 5.70
CA PRO A 213 21.96 12.22 4.90
C PRO A 213 22.90 13.38 4.52
N PRO A 214 22.87 13.82 3.26
CA PRO A 214 23.67 14.98 2.83
C PRO A 214 23.17 16.27 3.49
N ASP A 215 24.05 17.28 3.50
CA ASP A 215 23.67 18.63 3.94
C ASP A 215 22.62 19.21 2.98
N LEU A 216 21.44 19.54 3.52
CA LEU A 216 20.33 20.09 2.75
C LEU A 216 20.70 21.42 2.08
N LYS A 217 21.58 22.23 2.68
CA LYS A 217 22.01 23.50 2.08
C LYS A 217 22.81 23.29 0.78
N LEU A 218 23.60 22.22 0.73
CA LEU A 218 24.33 21.86 -0.48
C LEU A 218 23.38 21.42 -1.59
N LEU A 219 22.37 20.62 -1.24
CA LEU A 219 21.33 20.20 -2.17
C LEU A 219 20.50 21.39 -2.66
N GLU A 220 20.14 22.33 -1.78
CA GLU A 220 19.44 23.57 -2.15
C GLU A 220 20.23 24.39 -3.18
N ALA A 221 21.55 24.55 -2.97
CA ALA A 221 22.41 25.25 -3.93
C ALA A 221 22.43 24.56 -5.31
N GLN A 222 22.53 23.23 -5.34
CA GLN A 222 22.46 22.45 -6.58
C GLN A 222 21.10 22.58 -7.28
N ILE A 223 20.00 22.63 -6.51
CA ILE A 223 18.65 22.82 -7.06
C ILE A 223 18.53 24.20 -7.69
N LEU A 224 19.06 25.25 -7.06
CA LEU A 224 19.03 26.60 -7.61
C LEU A 224 19.79 26.68 -8.95
N GLU A 225 21.00 26.12 -9.00
CA GLU A 225 21.80 26.06 -10.23
C GLU A 225 21.08 25.26 -11.34
N ALA A 226 20.53 24.09 -11.00
CA ALA A 226 19.78 23.27 -11.94
C ALA A 226 18.50 23.96 -12.44
N ASN A 227 17.79 24.67 -11.56
CA ASN A 227 16.59 25.43 -11.93
C ASN A 227 16.91 26.60 -12.88
N GLU A 228 18.05 27.27 -12.70
CA GLU A 228 18.49 28.37 -13.55
C GLU A 228 18.92 27.86 -14.95
N ALA A 229 19.61 26.72 -15.00
CA ALA A 229 20.02 26.10 -16.27
C ALA A 229 18.87 25.38 -17.00
N ALA A 230 17.77 25.08 -16.31
CA ALA A 230 16.69 24.26 -16.86
C ALA A 230 15.90 25.00 -17.95
N PRO A 231 15.57 24.34 -19.08
CA PRO A 231 14.65 24.91 -20.06
C PRO A 231 13.23 25.01 -19.48
N SER A 232 12.37 25.80 -20.12
CA SER A 232 10.95 25.91 -19.77
C SER A 232 10.28 24.53 -19.73
N SER A 233 9.26 24.37 -18.90
CA SER A 233 8.55 23.07 -18.74
C SER A 233 8.05 22.52 -20.07
N ASP A 234 7.56 23.40 -20.92
CA ASP A 234 7.11 23.10 -22.27
C ASP A 234 8.24 22.61 -23.18
N ALA A 235 9.37 23.31 -23.22
CA ALA A 235 10.52 22.91 -24.04
C ALA A 235 11.14 21.60 -23.54
N PHE A 236 11.24 21.44 -22.21
CA PHE A 236 11.67 20.21 -21.57
C PHE A 236 10.75 19.04 -21.94
N TRP A 237 9.44 19.19 -21.78
CA TRP A 237 8.51 18.10 -22.06
C TRP A 237 8.48 17.72 -23.54
N ARG A 238 8.58 18.70 -24.44
CA ARG A 238 8.72 18.42 -25.88
C ARG A 238 10.00 17.62 -26.17
N SER A 239 11.15 17.98 -25.60
CA SER A 239 12.40 17.24 -25.84
C SER A 239 12.35 15.79 -25.34
N ILE A 240 11.65 15.54 -24.23
CA ILE A 240 11.36 14.19 -23.71
C ILE A 240 10.47 13.41 -24.68
N MET A 241 9.38 14.02 -25.15
CA MET A 241 8.41 13.37 -26.03
C MET A 241 8.99 13.06 -27.42
N ASP A 242 9.87 13.92 -27.92
CA ASP A 242 10.60 13.75 -29.18
C ASP A 242 11.86 12.86 -29.03
N CYS A 243 12.17 12.40 -27.82
CA CYS A 243 13.39 11.64 -27.50
C CYS A 243 14.70 12.37 -27.88
N LYS A 244 14.69 13.70 -27.80
CA LYS A 244 15.83 14.60 -28.15
C LYS A 244 16.46 15.27 -26.93
N ILE A 245 16.21 14.77 -25.73
CA ILE A 245 16.80 15.34 -24.51
C ILE A 245 18.33 15.25 -24.55
N GLU A 246 19.01 16.36 -24.20
CA GLU A 246 20.46 16.49 -24.29
C GLU A 246 21.18 15.71 -23.19
N SER A 247 20.78 15.90 -21.94
CA SER A 247 21.36 15.26 -20.75
C SER A 247 20.32 14.50 -19.93
N TRP A 248 20.76 13.43 -19.26
CA TRP A 248 19.90 12.63 -18.38
C TRP A 248 20.55 12.44 -17.01
N ASP A 249 20.37 13.43 -16.16
CA ASP A 249 20.81 13.41 -14.76
C ASP A 249 19.63 13.13 -13.80
N HIS A 250 19.92 13.11 -12.50
CA HIS A 250 18.91 12.87 -11.47
C HIS A 250 17.82 13.95 -11.46
N TYR A 251 18.19 15.22 -11.66
CA TYR A 251 17.25 16.33 -11.73
C TYR A 251 16.22 16.13 -12.85
N ASN A 252 16.69 15.82 -14.07
CA ASN A 252 15.83 15.57 -15.21
C ASN A 252 15.00 14.29 -15.06
N HIS A 253 15.53 13.26 -14.40
CA HIS A 253 14.76 12.06 -14.04
C HIS A 253 13.59 12.39 -13.10
N LEU A 254 13.83 13.16 -12.04
CA LEU A 254 12.80 13.62 -11.12
C LEU A 254 11.77 14.51 -11.82
N ARG A 255 12.22 15.44 -12.67
CA ARG A 255 11.35 16.35 -13.42
C ARG A 255 10.43 15.59 -14.37
N ALA A 256 10.97 14.63 -15.11
CA ALA A 256 10.18 13.76 -16.00
C ALA A 256 9.17 12.93 -15.19
N GLY A 257 9.58 12.31 -14.09
CA GLY A 257 8.68 11.56 -13.20
C GLY A 257 7.55 12.43 -12.63
N TYR A 258 7.85 13.67 -12.26
CA TYR A 258 6.89 14.64 -11.76
C TYR A 258 5.84 15.00 -12.82
N PHE A 259 6.26 15.19 -14.08
CA PHE A 259 5.34 15.53 -15.17
C PHE A 259 4.42 14.36 -15.50
N VAL A 260 4.94 13.13 -15.55
CA VAL A 260 4.13 11.91 -15.71
C VAL A 260 3.12 11.77 -14.57
N MET A 261 3.54 12.07 -13.33
CA MET A 261 2.67 12.04 -12.16
C MET A 261 1.51 13.04 -12.26
N LEU A 262 1.78 14.28 -12.71
CA LEU A 262 0.74 15.29 -12.90
C LEU A 262 -0.24 14.89 -14.02
N ASP A 263 0.26 14.38 -15.15
CA ASP A 263 -0.59 13.90 -16.25
C ASP A 263 -1.47 12.74 -15.81
N ALA A 264 -0.91 11.79 -15.06
CA ALA A 264 -1.67 10.69 -14.48
C ALA A 264 -2.75 11.19 -13.52
N ALA A 265 -2.42 12.14 -12.63
CA ALA A 265 -3.37 12.72 -11.69
C ALA A 265 -4.51 13.47 -12.40
N GLY A 266 -4.19 14.29 -13.41
CA GLY A 266 -5.19 15.00 -14.23
C GLY A 266 -6.12 14.07 -15.00
N ALA A 267 -5.63 12.88 -15.39
CA ALA A 267 -6.42 11.82 -16.00
C ALA A 267 -7.13 10.90 -15.00
N GLY A 268 -7.09 11.19 -13.69
CA GLY A 268 -7.71 10.37 -12.64
C GLY A 268 -7.06 9.00 -12.42
N LYS A 269 -5.81 8.81 -12.87
CA LYS A 269 -5.07 7.54 -12.77
C LYS A 269 -4.31 7.42 -11.44
N GLY A 270 -4.27 6.21 -10.90
CA GLY A 270 -3.54 5.87 -9.66
C GLY A 270 -2.02 5.75 -9.85
N MET A 271 -1.30 5.59 -8.74
CA MET A 271 0.17 5.52 -8.70
C MET A 271 0.75 4.36 -9.53
N MET A 272 0.08 3.21 -9.56
CA MET A 272 0.54 2.07 -10.36
C MET A 272 0.45 2.36 -11.86
N ALA A 273 -0.65 2.94 -12.33
CA ALA A 273 -0.78 3.35 -13.73
C ALA A 273 0.20 4.47 -14.10
N CYS A 274 0.49 5.39 -13.17
CA CYS A 274 1.56 6.37 -13.31
C CYS A 274 2.94 5.67 -13.49
N SER A 275 3.23 4.66 -12.67
CA SER A 275 4.48 3.90 -12.76
C SER A 275 4.64 3.15 -14.08
N GLU A 276 3.57 2.54 -14.60
CA GLU A 276 3.58 1.91 -15.92
C GLU A 276 3.88 2.96 -17.01
N GLY A 277 3.19 4.10 -16.96
CA GLY A 277 3.43 5.21 -17.90
C GLY A 277 4.87 5.70 -17.87
N PHE A 278 5.47 5.82 -16.68
CA PHE A 278 6.85 6.27 -16.58
C PHE A 278 7.85 5.20 -17.04
N VAL A 279 7.63 3.92 -16.72
CA VAL A 279 8.45 2.80 -17.22
C VAL A 279 8.42 2.74 -18.76
N LEU A 280 7.24 2.89 -19.37
CA LEU A 280 7.09 2.94 -20.82
C LEU A 280 7.85 4.13 -21.43
N LEU A 281 7.77 5.31 -20.81
CA LEU A 281 8.53 6.49 -21.23
C LEU A 281 10.05 6.23 -21.18
N LEU A 282 10.55 5.67 -20.08
CA LEU A 282 11.98 5.37 -19.91
C LEU A 282 12.47 4.32 -20.92
N ASN A 283 11.65 3.30 -21.21
CA ASN A 283 11.97 2.31 -22.25
C ASN A 283 12.04 2.95 -23.64
N ARG A 284 11.09 3.84 -23.97
CA ARG A 284 11.08 4.57 -25.25
C ARG A 284 12.33 5.45 -25.41
N LEU A 285 12.73 6.16 -24.35
CA LEU A 285 13.97 6.95 -24.34
C LEU A 285 15.21 6.09 -24.56
N ARG A 286 15.25 4.90 -23.94
CA ARG A 286 16.33 3.93 -24.12
C ARG A 286 16.38 3.32 -25.51
N GLU A 287 15.24 3.05 -26.12
CA GLU A 287 15.17 2.57 -27.51
C GLU A 287 15.72 3.62 -28.48
N ALA A 288 15.48 4.91 -28.21
CA ALA A 288 16.01 6.00 -29.01
C ALA A 288 17.53 6.21 -28.83
N ASP A 289 18.05 6.11 -27.60
CA ASP A 289 19.47 6.33 -27.28
C ASP A 289 19.95 5.42 -26.13
N SER A 290 20.30 4.18 -26.47
CA SER A 290 20.75 3.19 -25.48
C SER A 290 22.08 3.55 -24.81
N LYS A 291 22.88 4.45 -25.39
CA LYS A 291 24.12 4.94 -24.78
C LYS A 291 23.82 5.93 -23.65
N LYS A 292 22.86 6.83 -23.85
CA LYS A 292 22.40 7.79 -22.84
C LYS A 292 21.57 7.12 -21.74
N PHE A 293 20.82 6.08 -22.07
CA PHE A 293 19.96 5.34 -21.14
C PHE A 293 20.38 3.85 -21.03
N PRO A 294 21.57 3.55 -20.47
CA PRO A 294 22.13 2.19 -20.55
C PRO A 294 21.42 1.14 -19.68
N LYS A 295 20.62 1.58 -18.69
CA LYS A 295 19.99 0.69 -17.72
C LYS A 295 18.51 0.51 -18.04
N SER A 296 18.00 -0.72 -17.90
CA SER A 296 16.57 -0.95 -17.88
C SER A 296 15.92 -0.25 -16.69
N PRO A 297 14.67 0.24 -16.82
CA PRO A 297 13.92 0.77 -15.68
C PRO A 297 13.84 -0.27 -14.57
N HIS A 298 13.93 0.20 -13.32
CA HIS A 298 13.85 -0.64 -12.13
C HIS A 298 12.53 -0.34 -11.43
N ARG A 299 11.63 -1.31 -11.38
CA ARG A 299 10.23 -1.08 -11.03
C ARG A 299 10.03 -0.51 -9.63
N THR A 300 10.61 -1.15 -8.61
CA THR A 300 10.54 -0.65 -7.23
C THR A 300 11.15 0.75 -7.09
N MET A 301 12.32 1.01 -7.69
CA MET A 301 12.98 2.31 -7.65
C MET A 301 12.15 3.41 -8.34
N THR A 302 11.57 3.12 -9.51
CA THR A 302 10.69 4.05 -10.23
C THR A 302 9.48 4.42 -9.37
N ILE A 303 8.83 3.43 -8.76
CA ILE A 303 7.69 3.68 -7.87
C ILE A 303 8.12 4.48 -6.64
N PHE A 304 9.25 4.14 -6.03
CA PHE A 304 9.82 4.90 -4.91
C PHE A 304 9.97 6.39 -5.24
N TRP A 305 10.55 6.75 -6.39
CA TRP A 305 10.70 8.16 -6.75
C TRP A 305 9.37 8.85 -7.05
N LEU A 306 8.43 8.19 -7.72
CA LEU A 306 7.08 8.74 -7.93
C LEU A 306 6.33 8.96 -6.62
N VAL A 307 6.52 8.07 -5.65
CA VAL A 307 6.02 8.22 -4.27
C VAL A 307 6.60 9.48 -3.63
N GLN A 308 7.92 9.66 -3.65
CA GLN A 308 8.58 10.82 -3.05
C GLN A 308 8.14 12.14 -3.71
N LEU A 309 8.03 12.16 -5.03
CA LEU A 309 7.56 13.32 -5.80
C LEU A 309 6.10 13.69 -5.47
N ARG A 310 5.23 12.69 -5.27
CA ARG A 310 3.85 12.95 -4.84
C ARG A 310 3.79 13.52 -3.44
N LEU A 311 4.58 12.98 -2.52
CA LEU A 311 4.66 13.50 -1.15
C LEU A 311 5.15 14.94 -1.13
N ALA A 312 6.19 15.27 -1.91
CA ALA A 312 6.70 16.63 -2.03
C ALA A 312 5.68 17.58 -2.67
N GLY A 313 5.02 17.17 -3.76
CA GLY A 313 3.99 17.99 -4.42
C GLY A 313 2.79 18.28 -3.52
N VAL A 314 2.30 17.29 -2.76
CA VAL A 314 1.24 17.48 -1.77
C VAL A 314 1.72 18.34 -0.60
N GLY A 315 2.93 18.12 -0.10
CA GLY A 315 3.53 18.95 0.95
C GLY A 315 3.61 20.42 0.55
N TYR A 316 4.06 20.69 -0.68
CA TYR A 316 4.10 22.01 -1.28
C TYR A 316 2.69 22.63 -1.39
N GLN A 317 1.73 21.87 -1.93
CA GLN A 317 0.33 22.29 -2.03
C GLN A 317 -0.23 22.75 -0.68
N VAL A 318 -0.05 21.93 0.36
CA VAL A 318 -0.55 22.22 1.72
C VAL A 318 0.13 23.45 2.30
N LYS A 319 1.46 23.54 2.19
CA LYS A 319 2.24 24.65 2.74
C LYS A 319 1.93 25.98 2.05
N ARG A 320 1.69 25.96 0.74
CA ARG A 320 1.32 27.13 -0.08
C ARG A 320 -0.18 27.39 -0.15
N ARG A 321 -1.00 26.54 0.48
CA ARG A 321 -2.49 26.63 0.51
C ARG A 321 -3.11 26.68 -0.89
N LEU A 322 -2.59 25.87 -1.81
CA LEU A 322 -3.10 25.80 -3.18
C LEU A 322 -4.37 24.92 -3.23
N SER A 323 -5.33 25.31 -4.05
CA SER A 323 -6.61 24.60 -4.24
C SER A 323 -6.48 23.32 -5.06
N CYS A 324 -5.43 23.20 -5.86
CA CYS A 324 -5.12 22.05 -6.69
C CYS A 324 -3.64 21.66 -6.56
N LEU A 325 -3.26 20.50 -7.13
CA LEU A 325 -1.86 20.09 -7.21
C LEU A 325 -1.02 21.14 -7.96
N PRO A 326 0.24 21.34 -7.55
CA PRO A 326 1.17 22.23 -8.25
C PRO A 326 1.33 21.87 -9.73
N SER A 327 1.57 22.88 -10.54
CA SER A 327 1.76 22.77 -11.98
C SER A 327 3.17 22.28 -12.33
N ARG A 328 3.41 22.02 -13.62
CA ARG A 328 4.74 21.65 -14.13
C ARG A 328 5.81 22.72 -13.86
N ASP A 329 5.42 23.99 -13.90
CA ASP A 329 6.31 25.13 -13.67
C ASP A 329 6.70 25.28 -12.19
N ASP A 330 5.90 24.72 -11.29
CA ASP A 330 6.19 24.73 -9.85
C ASP A 330 7.25 23.69 -9.44
N PHE A 331 7.69 22.80 -10.35
CA PHE A 331 8.63 21.72 -10.03
C PHE A 331 9.89 22.22 -9.29
N GLY A 332 10.50 23.30 -9.76
CA GLY A 332 11.71 23.84 -9.13
C GLY A 332 11.47 24.30 -7.69
N GLN A 333 10.29 24.88 -7.41
CA GLN A 333 9.90 25.30 -6.06
C GLN A 333 9.52 24.11 -5.17
N VAL A 334 8.84 23.10 -5.73
CA VAL A 334 8.55 21.83 -5.03
C VAL A 334 9.85 21.18 -4.59
N LEU A 335 10.86 21.16 -5.46
CA LEU A 335 12.17 20.56 -5.16
C LEU A 335 12.94 21.36 -4.09
N LEU A 336 12.92 22.70 -4.16
CA LEU A 336 13.50 23.57 -3.11
C LEU A 336 12.85 23.38 -1.74
N GLU A 337 11.55 23.05 -1.68
CA GLU A 337 10.87 22.77 -0.42
C GLU A 337 11.04 21.33 0.06
N SER A 338 11.62 20.46 -0.76
CA SER A 338 11.97 19.08 -0.40
C SER A 338 13.36 18.70 -0.94
N PRO A 339 14.44 19.38 -0.48
CA PRO A 339 15.77 19.23 -1.09
C PRO A 339 16.32 17.82 -1.05
N SER A 340 15.92 17.02 -0.05
CA SER A 340 16.31 15.62 0.10
C SER A 340 15.99 14.75 -1.11
N LEU A 341 15.05 15.14 -1.98
CA LEU A 341 14.80 14.46 -3.26
C LEU A 341 16.03 14.41 -4.16
N MET A 342 16.93 15.40 -4.08
CA MET A 342 18.18 15.43 -4.85
C MET A 342 19.24 14.47 -4.32
N ASP A 343 19.04 13.86 -3.15
CA ASP A 343 19.88 12.76 -2.68
C ASP A 343 19.55 11.47 -3.42
N VAL A 344 20.37 11.09 -4.41
CA VAL A 344 20.24 9.81 -5.15
C VAL A 344 20.23 8.57 -4.25
N SER A 345 20.72 8.69 -3.01
CA SER A 345 20.80 7.63 -2.01
C SER A 345 19.66 7.66 -0.99
N LEU A 346 18.66 8.53 -1.15
CA LEU A 346 17.52 8.67 -0.24
C LEU A 346 16.80 7.33 0.05
N TRP A 347 16.78 6.43 -0.93
CA TRP A 347 16.19 5.10 -0.80
C TRP A 347 16.81 4.26 0.33
N ASN A 348 18.05 4.53 0.76
CA ASN A 348 18.71 3.80 1.86
C ASN A 348 18.00 3.98 3.21
N GLN A 349 17.15 4.99 3.36
CA GLN A 349 16.30 5.14 4.54
C GLN A 349 15.14 4.14 4.55
N PHE A 350 14.72 3.68 3.36
CA PHE A 350 13.49 2.91 3.16
C PHE A 350 13.77 1.44 2.82
N TYR A 351 14.81 1.17 2.03
CA TYR A 351 15.12 -0.16 1.54
C TYR A 351 16.52 -0.64 1.93
N SER A 352 16.62 -1.91 2.34
CA SER A 352 17.89 -2.61 2.38
C SER A 352 18.43 -2.83 0.97
N LYS A 353 19.76 -2.95 0.86
CA LYS A 353 20.42 -3.27 -0.42
C LYS A 353 19.97 -4.64 -0.93
N ASP A 354 19.80 -5.61 -0.03
CA ASP A 354 19.40 -6.98 -0.36
C ASP A 354 18.01 -7.02 -0.99
N LEU A 355 17.05 -6.27 -0.44
CA LEU A 355 15.72 -6.17 -1.03
C LEU A 355 15.75 -5.38 -2.34
N LEU A 356 16.31 -4.17 -2.33
CA LEU A 356 16.19 -3.25 -3.46
C LEU A 356 16.90 -3.76 -4.70
N PHE A 357 18.05 -4.42 -4.56
CA PHE A 357 18.80 -4.98 -5.69
C PHE A 357 18.46 -6.43 -6.01
N SER A 358 17.45 -7.01 -5.34
CA SER A 358 16.94 -8.33 -5.71
C SER A 358 16.36 -8.33 -7.14
N PRO A 359 16.41 -9.45 -7.87
CA PRO A 359 15.75 -9.58 -9.17
C PRO A 359 14.26 -9.20 -9.12
N ARG A 360 13.57 -9.59 -8.03
CA ARG A 360 12.16 -9.25 -7.80
C ARG A 360 11.91 -7.75 -7.78
N ALA A 361 12.70 -6.98 -7.03
CA ALA A 361 12.49 -5.54 -6.92
C ALA A 361 12.73 -4.79 -8.25
N ARG A 362 13.50 -5.38 -9.17
CA ARG A 362 13.71 -4.82 -10.51
C ARG A 362 12.46 -4.94 -11.38
N GLU A 363 11.73 -6.04 -11.28
CA GLU A 363 10.58 -6.36 -12.14
C GLU A 363 9.25 -5.94 -11.52
N GLU A 364 9.15 -6.04 -10.19
CA GLU A 364 7.94 -5.80 -9.42
C GLU A 364 8.13 -4.66 -8.43
N TRP A 365 7.02 -4.24 -7.81
CA TRP A 365 7.06 -3.32 -6.69
C TRP A 365 7.17 -4.07 -5.37
N CYS A 366 8.26 -3.82 -4.64
CA CYS A 366 8.44 -4.23 -3.26
C CYS A 366 8.19 -3.04 -2.32
N LEU A 367 7.56 -3.27 -1.16
CA LEU A 367 7.47 -2.23 -0.13
C LEU A 367 8.81 -2.05 0.58
N PRO A 368 9.07 -0.87 1.14
CA PRO A 368 10.20 -0.64 2.05
C PRO A 368 10.29 -1.67 3.17
N ASP A 369 11.49 -2.17 3.47
CA ASP A 369 11.77 -3.11 4.57
C ASP A 369 12.49 -2.48 5.77
N LEU A 370 12.99 -1.23 5.62
CA LEU A 370 13.63 -0.48 6.72
C LEU A 370 12.67 0.50 7.39
N GLN A 371 11.99 1.32 6.59
CA GLN A 371 11.09 2.36 7.07
C GLN A 371 9.90 2.51 6.12
N ASN A 372 8.69 2.56 6.67
CA ASN A 372 7.47 2.83 5.89
C ASN A 372 7.45 4.29 5.38
N PHE A 373 6.77 4.53 4.25
CA PHE A 373 6.58 5.89 3.73
C PHE A 373 5.81 6.76 4.74
N PRO A 374 6.18 8.04 4.90
CA PRO A 374 5.46 8.92 5.80
C PRO A 374 4.01 9.08 5.33
N PRO A 375 3.05 9.05 6.26
CA PRO A 375 1.64 9.20 5.93
C PRO A 375 1.39 10.60 5.38
N GLY A 376 0.75 10.68 4.22
CA GLY A 376 0.30 11.96 3.65
C GLY A 376 -0.64 12.65 4.65
N LYS A 377 -0.23 13.78 5.23
CA LYS A 377 -1.09 14.58 6.10
C LYS A 377 -2.20 15.21 5.26
N VAL A 378 -3.36 14.56 5.19
CA VAL A 378 -4.60 15.23 4.79
C VAL A 378 -5.20 15.83 6.05
N THR A 379 -4.88 17.09 6.33
CA THR A 379 -5.64 17.86 7.32
C THR A 379 -7.01 18.14 6.70
N GLY A 380 -8.01 17.34 7.08
CA GLY A 380 -9.40 17.60 6.73
C GLY A 380 -9.84 18.91 7.37
N THR A 381 -9.88 20.00 6.60
CA THR A 381 -10.72 21.15 6.93
C THR A 381 -12.11 20.93 6.35
N GLY A 382 -12.86 20.02 6.97
CA GLY A 382 -14.31 20.03 6.88
C GLY A 382 -14.82 20.87 8.04
N ARG A 383 -15.14 22.14 7.77
CA ARG A 383 -15.90 22.96 8.71
C ARG A 383 -17.28 22.34 8.86
N GLU A 384 -17.62 21.95 10.08
CA GLU A 384 -19.00 21.92 10.51
C GLU A 384 -19.54 23.36 10.47
N SER A 385 -20.59 23.55 9.68
CA SER A 385 -21.61 24.58 9.87
C SER A 385 -22.89 24.06 9.25
#